data_AF-W1F6P0-F1
#
_entry.id   AF-W1F6P0-F1
#
_cell.length_a   1.000
_cell.length_b   1.000
_cell.length_c   1.000
_cell.angle_alpha   90.00
_cell.angle_beta   90.00
_cell.angle_gamma   90.00
#
_symmetry.space_group_name_H-M   'P 1'
#
loop_
_entity.id
_entity.type
_entity.pdbx_description
1 polymer ?
#
loop_
_entity_poly.entity_id
_entity_poly.type
_entity_poly.pdbx_seq_one_letter_code
_entity_poly.pdbx_strand_id
1 'polypeptide(L)'
;MSAMDDISTQCDVVIFDSKMTPLFQGGDKHRFFPIESVYCIGEVKSNLSRAAFRDAINKLAKNKAIAERIKNPSLSFNSSSFNFDPENNPFHVYSSILICKKLDFDISNIENELDNLYSDEIQFRHRHNLILSIEDGLLAYSAPDGVKLPFPMLRQQNFKSCFLTPKDDEYFHMKFFGTFMFMLTSGKISLYPEFSDYISPVQNGGSARVQL
;
A
#
# COMPACT_ATOMS: atom_id res chain seq x y z
N MET A 1 9.95 -5.52 4.89
CA MET A 1 10.21 -6.42 6.03
C MET A 1 9.93 -5.63 7.29
N SER A 2 9.22 -6.20 8.26
CA SER A 2 9.03 -5.58 9.57
C SER A 2 10.17 -5.97 10.51
N ALA A 3 10.35 -5.21 11.59
CA ALA A 3 11.26 -5.57 12.68
C ALA A 3 10.85 -6.85 13.45
N MET A 4 9.70 -7.45 13.13
CA MET A 4 9.21 -8.71 13.71
C MET A 4 9.49 -9.90 12.77
N ASP A 5 10.43 -9.76 11.82
CA ASP A 5 10.75 -10.72 10.76
C ASP A 5 9.60 -11.03 9.78
N ASP A 6 8.51 -10.23 9.77
CA ASP A 6 7.46 -10.39 8.76
C ASP A 6 7.98 -9.86 7.40
N ILE A 7 7.99 -10.74 6.40
CA ILE A 7 8.39 -10.41 5.03
C ILE A 7 7.15 -10.40 4.15
N SER A 8 6.89 -9.27 3.47
CA SER A 8 5.87 -9.23 2.43
C SER A 8 6.26 -10.16 1.29
N THR A 9 5.27 -10.63 0.53
CA THR A 9 5.57 -11.24 -0.77
C THR A 9 6.25 -10.23 -1.70
N GLN A 10 6.90 -10.70 -2.76
CA GLN A 10 7.52 -9.82 -3.76
C GLN A 10 6.48 -8.85 -4.35
N CYS A 11 6.82 -7.56 -4.34
CA CYS A 11 6.08 -6.48 -4.99
C CYS A 11 6.78 -6.05 -6.28
N ASP A 12 6.01 -5.68 -7.30
CA ASP A 12 6.57 -5.19 -8.58
C ASP A 12 7.07 -3.74 -8.44
N VAL A 13 6.37 -2.93 -7.64
CA VAL A 13 6.68 -1.51 -7.41
C VAL A 13 6.78 -1.23 -5.92
N VAL A 14 7.81 -0.49 -5.53
CA VAL A 14 7.98 0.06 -4.19
C VAL A 14 8.37 1.53 -4.33
N ILE A 15 7.55 2.43 -3.80
CA ILE A 15 7.85 3.85 -3.63
C ILE A 15 8.32 4.02 -2.19
N PHE A 16 9.50 4.59 -2.00
CA PHE A 16 10.13 4.69 -0.68
C PHE A 16 10.94 5.99 -0.56
N ASP A 17 11.25 6.38 0.68
CA ASP A 17 12.16 7.48 0.96
C ASP A 17 13.62 7.03 0.81
N SER A 18 14.25 7.42 -0.28
CA SER A 18 15.66 7.09 -0.57
C SER A 18 16.67 7.68 0.41
N LYS A 19 16.35 8.76 1.13
CA LYS A 19 17.26 9.38 2.10
C LYS A 19 17.28 8.63 3.44
N MET A 20 16.17 7.97 3.74
CA MET A 20 15.90 7.33 5.03
C MET A 20 16.02 5.80 4.97
N THR A 21 16.19 5.25 3.76
CA THR A 21 16.24 3.81 3.54
C THR A 21 17.67 3.30 3.50
N PRO A 22 18.12 2.54 4.49
CA PRO A 22 19.28 1.66 4.33
C PRO A 22 18.97 0.63 3.23
N LEU A 23 19.75 0.62 2.15
CA LEU A 23 19.58 -0.38 1.10
C LEU A 23 20.18 -1.71 1.56
N PHE A 24 19.32 -2.64 1.96
CA PHE A 24 19.69 -4.04 2.16
C PHE A 24 19.58 -4.78 0.83
N GLN A 25 20.72 -5.17 0.26
CA GLN A 25 20.79 -5.96 -0.96
C GLN A 25 21.32 -7.36 -0.64
N GLY A 26 20.47 -8.38 -0.78
CA GLY A 26 20.92 -9.78 -0.68
C GLY A 26 21.79 -10.18 -1.86
N GLY A 27 22.50 -11.31 -1.75
CA GLY A 27 23.42 -11.82 -2.78
C GLY A 27 22.81 -11.93 -4.18
N ASP A 28 21.50 -12.17 -4.27
CA ASP A 28 20.76 -12.31 -5.54
C ASP A 28 20.11 -11.00 -6.03
N LYS A 29 20.62 -9.84 -5.58
CA LYS A 29 20.11 -8.49 -5.89
C LYS A 29 18.69 -8.18 -5.38
N HIS A 30 18.11 -9.05 -4.55
CA HIS A 30 16.88 -8.73 -3.84
C HIS A 30 17.07 -7.53 -2.93
N ARG A 31 16.16 -6.56 -3.02
CA ARG A 31 16.16 -5.36 -2.17
C ARG A 31 15.12 -5.49 -1.09
N PHE A 32 15.53 -5.32 0.16
CA PHE A 32 14.64 -5.26 1.29
C PHE A 32 14.49 -3.81 1.75
N PHE A 33 13.24 -3.42 1.97
CA PHE A 33 12.87 -2.09 2.45
C PHE A 33 12.29 -2.24 3.86
N PRO A 34 12.82 -1.50 4.85
CA PRO A 34 12.15 -1.32 6.13
C PRO A 34 10.76 -0.71 5.91
N ILE A 35 9.74 -1.20 6.60
CA ILE A 35 8.36 -0.77 6.37
C ILE A 35 8.12 0.71 6.72
N GLU A 36 8.95 1.28 7.60
CA GLU A 36 8.94 2.68 8.01
C GLU A 36 9.26 3.62 6.84
N SER A 37 10.12 3.18 5.91
CA SER A 37 10.56 4.00 4.78
C SER A 37 9.75 3.80 3.50
N VAL A 38 8.86 2.80 3.47
CA VAL A 38 7.99 2.51 2.32
C VAL A 38 6.81 3.45 2.30
N TYR A 39 6.58 4.14 1.19
CA TYR A 39 5.47 5.07 1.01
C TYR A 39 4.27 4.41 0.34
N CYS A 40 4.55 3.61 -0.68
CA CYS A 40 3.55 2.88 -1.41
C CYS A 40 4.14 1.57 -1.95
N ILE A 41 3.33 0.52 -1.96
CA ILE A 41 3.62 -0.72 -2.67
C ILE A 41 2.68 -0.87 -3.85
N GLY A 42 3.12 -1.57 -4.89
CA GLY A 42 2.25 -1.85 -6.02
C GLY A 42 2.57 -3.10 -6.81
N GLU A 43 1.57 -3.51 -7.57
CA GLU A 43 1.61 -4.62 -8.51
C GLU A 43 1.32 -4.11 -9.92
N VAL A 44 2.04 -4.63 -10.91
CA VAL A 44 1.82 -4.32 -12.33
C VAL A 44 1.43 -5.60 -13.04
N LYS A 45 0.30 -5.56 -13.74
CA LYS A 45 -0.26 -6.72 -14.44
C LYS A 45 -0.66 -6.34 -15.86
N SER A 46 -0.78 -7.33 -16.72
CA SER A 46 -1.30 -7.16 -18.08
C SER A 46 -2.83 -7.06 -18.04
N ASN A 47 -3.53 -7.95 -18.75
CA ASN A 47 -4.97 -8.13 -18.60
C ASN A 47 -5.24 -9.01 -17.36
N LEU A 48 -6.24 -8.64 -16.57
CA LEU A 48 -6.65 -9.38 -15.38
C LEU A 48 -8.04 -9.99 -15.56
N SER A 49 -8.13 -11.31 -15.49
CA SER A 49 -9.42 -11.98 -15.30
C SER A 49 -9.97 -11.70 -13.89
N ARG A 50 -11.27 -11.94 -13.67
CA ARG A 50 -11.90 -11.73 -12.35
C ARG A 50 -11.19 -12.49 -11.21
N ALA A 51 -10.74 -13.71 -11.48
CA ALA A 51 -9.99 -14.52 -10.52
C ALA A 51 -8.60 -13.91 -10.23
N ALA A 52 -7.84 -13.57 -11.28
CA ALA A 52 -6.52 -12.96 -11.11
C ALA A 52 -6.59 -11.58 -10.45
N PHE A 53 -7.63 -10.81 -10.73
CA PHE A 53 -7.92 -9.55 -10.07
C PHE A 53 -8.17 -9.75 -8.58
N ARG A 54 -9.04 -10.71 -8.22
CA ARG A 54 -9.28 -11.11 -6.82
C ARG A 54 -7.98 -11.50 -6.11
N ASP A 55 -7.15 -12.33 -6.73
CA ASP A 55 -5.88 -12.76 -6.14
C ASP A 55 -4.94 -11.57 -5.92
N ALA A 56 -4.83 -10.68 -6.91
CA ALA A 56 -3.98 -9.50 -6.85
C ALA A 56 -4.40 -8.53 -5.72
N ILE A 57 -5.68 -8.19 -5.60
CA ILE A 57 -6.15 -7.24 -4.57
C ILE A 57 -6.00 -7.81 -3.15
N ASN A 58 -6.20 -9.13 -2.98
CA ASN A 58 -6.05 -9.77 -1.67
C ASN A 58 -4.57 -9.92 -1.29
N LYS A 59 -3.69 -10.27 -2.24
CA LYS A 59 -2.24 -10.27 -2.01
C LYS A 59 -1.77 -8.87 -1.58
N LEU A 60 -2.20 -7.84 -2.30
CA LEU A 60 -1.82 -6.46 -2.04
C LEU A 60 -2.33 -5.98 -0.66
N ALA A 61 -3.56 -6.35 -0.28
CA ALA A 61 -4.11 -6.02 1.03
C ALA A 61 -3.37 -6.72 2.18
N LYS A 62 -3.02 -8.00 2.03
CA LYS A 62 -2.19 -8.73 3.01
C LYS A 62 -0.83 -8.10 3.19
N ASN A 63 -0.18 -7.72 2.08
CA ASN A 63 1.09 -7.00 2.15
C ASN A 63 0.90 -5.68 2.90
N LYS A 64 -0.10 -4.87 2.57
CA LYS A 64 -0.40 -3.59 3.25
C LYS A 64 -0.62 -3.74 4.76
N ALA A 65 -1.25 -4.81 5.23
CA ALA A 65 -1.46 -5.07 6.65
C ALA A 65 -0.16 -5.18 7.46
N ILE A 66 0.97 -5.52 6.84
CA ILE A 66 2.29 -5.58 7.51
C ILE A 66 2.71 -4.21 8.06
N ALA A 67 2.18 -3.10 7.52
CA ALA A 67 2.44 -1.75 8.04
C ALA A 67 2.05 -1.58 9.51
N GLU A 68 1.09 -2.36 10.02
CA GLU A 68 0.64 -2.32 11.42
C GLU A 68 1.60 -3.00 12.39
N ARG A 69 2.67 -3.63 11.87
CA ARG A 69 3.72 -4.24 12.69
C ARG A 69 4.74 -3.22 13.21
N ILE A 70 4.62 -1.95 12.86
CA ILE A 70 5.44 -0.86 13.41
C ILE A 70 5.02 -0.64 14.87
N LYS A 71 5.86 -1.07 15.83
CA LYS A 71 5.58 -0.96 17.26
C LYS A 71 6.05 0.35 17.89
N ASN A 72 7.22 0.85 17.48
CA ASN A 72 7.86 2.04 18.04
C ASN A 72 8.39 2.94 16.91
N PRO A 73 7.52 3.73 16.26
CA PRO A 73 7.97 4.60 15.18
C PRO A 73 8.80 5.76 15.73
N SER A 74 10.08 5.80 15.36
CA SER A 74 10.94 6.95 15.57
C SER A 74 10.60 8.03 14.54
N LEU A 75 10.12 9.19 14.99
CA LEU A 75 9.76 10.28 14.10
C LEU A 75 10.97 10.99 13.51
N SER A 76 10.82 11.53 12.29
CA SER A 76 11.85 12.39 11.70
C SER A 76 12.03 13.75 12.37
N PHE A 77 11.12 14.13 13.26
CA PHE A 77 11.12 15.42 13.96
C PHE A 77 10.64 15.23 15.41
N ASN A 78 11.15 16.06 16.32
CA ASN A 78 10.84 15.96 17.74
C ASN A 78 9.42 16.45 17.99
N SER A 79 8.46 15.52 18.15
CA SER A 79 7.09 15.82 18.56
C SER A 79 6.73 14.96 19.75
N SER A 80 6.70 15.56 20.94
CA SER A 80 6.26 14.92 22.18
C SER A 80 4.77 14.55 22.19
N SER A 81 4.01 14.86 21.14
CA SER A 81 2.56 14.64 21.03
C SER A 81 2.14 13.73 19.87
N PHE A 82 3.07 13.14 19.14
CA PHE A 82 2.71 12.23 18.05
C PHE A 82 2.31 10.86 18.59
N ASN A 83 1.10 10.43 18.23
CA ASN A 83 0.61 9.08 18.50
C ASN A 83 0.46 8.33 17.18
N PHE A 84 1.21 7.25 17.01
CA PHE A 84 1.11 6.41 15.83
C PHE A 84 -0.12 5.52 15.92
N ASP A 85 -1.11 5.85 15.10
CA ASP A 85 -2.37 5.13 14.99
C ASP A 85 -2.59 4.57 13.57
N PRO A 86 -1.99 3.43 13.21
CA PRO A 86 -2.12 2.84 11.87
C PRO A 86 -3.50 2.22 11.63
N GLU A 87 -4.29 1.97 12.68
CA GLU A 87 -5.62 1.38 12.55
C GLU A 87 -6.67 2.41 12.11
N ASN A 88 -6.57 3.65 12.60
CA ASN A 88 -7.56 4.68 12.34
C ASN A 88 -7.05 5.81 11.43
N ASN A 89 -5.73 5.97 11.28
CA ASN A 89 -5.14 6.98 10.42
C ASN A 89 -4.50 6.35 9.16
N PRO A 90 -5.12 6.51 7.97
CA PRO A 90 -4.61 5.91 6.74
C PRO A 90 -3.26 6.49 6.28
N PHE A 91 -2.84 7.64 6.82
CA PHE A 91 -1.53 8.25 6.53
C PHE A 91 -0.38 7.60 7.31
N HIS A 92 -0.69 6.77 8.30
CA HIS A 92 0.29 6.07 9.13
C HIS A 92 0.67 4.69 8.57
N VAL A 93 -0.14 4.14 7.67
CA VAL A 93 0.19 2.95 6.88
C VAL A 93 0.66 3.36 5.48
N TYR A 94 1.49 2.53 4.83
CA TYR A 94 1.81 2.79 3.43
C TYR A 94 0.61 2.48 2.53
N SER A 95 0.59 3.14 1.38
CA SER A 95 -0.48 2.99 0.41
C SER A 95 -0.26 1.80 -0.50
N SER A 96 -1.31 1.31 -1.16
CA SER A 96 -1.21 0.20 -2.08
C SER A 96 -1.91 0.47 -3.41
N ILE A 97 -1.22 0.15 -4.51
CA ILE A 97 -1.72 0.37 -5.88
C ILE A 97 -1.65 -0.90 -6.73
N LEU A 98 -2.63 -1.07 -7.60
CA LEU A 98 -2.58 -2.07 -8.68
C LEU A 98 -2.70 -1.33 -10.01
N ILE A 99 -1.76 -1.58 -10.92
CA ILE A 99 -1.80 -1.05 -12.28
C ILE A 99 -1.95 -2.22 -13.23
N CYS A 100 -2.97 -2.18 -14.08
CA CYS A 100 -3.18 -3.19 -15.12
C CYS A 100 -3.47 -2.54 -16.46
N LYS A 101 -3.23 -3.29 -17.54
CA LYS A 101 -3.62 -2.87 -18.88
C LYS A 101 -5.15 -2.82 -18.99
N LYS A 102 -5.81 -3.90 -18.61
CA LYS A 102 -7.26 -4.09 -18.74
C LYS A 102 -7.83 -5.04 -17.68
N LEU A 103 -9.08 -4.80 -17.26
CA LEU A 103 -9.93 -5.73 -16.52
C LEU A 103 -10.75 -6.56 -17.51
N ASP A 104 -10.38 -7.83 -17.68
CA ASP A 104 -10.96 -8.74 -18.67
C ASP A 104 -12.12 -9.55 -18.06
N PHE A 105 -13.14 -8.84 -17.62
CA PHE A 105 -14.40 -9.36 -17.08
C PHE A 105 -15.47 -8.25 -17.06
N ASP A 106 -16.71 -8.59 -16.73
CA ASP A 106 -17.77 -7.58 -16.60
C ASP A 106 -17.52 -6.64 -15.41
N ILE A 107 -17.29 -5.37 -15.72
CA ILE A 107 -17.01 -4.30 -14.77
C ILE A 107 -18.16 -3.30 -14.64
N SER A 108 -19.30 -3.53 -15.30
CA SER A 108 -20.44 -2.61 -15.31
C SER A 108 -20.98 -2.28 -13.92
N ASN A 109 -20.84 -3.20 -12.97
CA ASN A 109 -21.31 -3.07 -11.58
C ASN A 109 -20.17 -3.23 -10.56
N ILE A 110 -18.91 -3.02 -10.97
CA ILE A 110 -17.74 -3.33 -10.14
C ILE A 110 -17.75 -2.59 -8.79
N GLU A 111 -18.27 -1.36 -8.74
CA GLU A 111 -18.37 -0.56 -7.51
C GLU A 111 -19.16 -1.26 -6.40
N ASN A 112 -20.19 -2.03 -6.77
CA ASN A 112 -21.04 -2.75 -5.83
C ASN A 112 -20.55 -4.20 -5.60
N GLU A 113 -19.77 -4.76 -6.52
CA GLU A 113 -19.23 -6.12 -6.40
C GLU A 113 -17.88 -6.20 -5.69
N LEU A 114 -17.12 -5.10 -5.67
CA LEU A 114 -15.74 -5.07 -5.21
C LEU A 114 -15.57 -5.59 -3.78
N ASP A 115 -16.55 -5.34 -2.92
CA ASP A 115 -16.55 -5.82 -1.53
C ASP A 115 -16.52 -7.34 -1.44
N ASN A 116 -17.21 -8.03 -2.36
CA ASN A 116 -17.28 -9.49 -2.42
C ASN A 116 -16.02 -10.14 -3.00
N LEU A 117 -15.13 -9.34 -3.59
CA LEU A 117 -13.87 -9.83 -4.15
C LEU A 117 -12.77 -9.90 -3.08
N TYR A 118 -12.95 -9.25 -1.93
CA TYR A 118 -12.06 -9.39 -0.79
C TYR A 118 -12.35 -10.64 0.02
N SER A 119 -11.30 -11.28 0.54
CA SER A 119 -11.43 -12.35 1.52
C SER A 119 -11.90 -11.80 2.87
N ASP A 120 -12.64 -12.59 3.64
CA ASP A 120 -13.22 -12.21 4.93
C ASP A 120 -12.17 -11.80 5.99
N GLU A 121 -10.93 -12.25 5.83
CA GLU A 121 -9.79 -11.91 6.68
C GLU A 121 -9.24 -10.49 6.45
N ILE A 122 -9.61 -9.85 5.33
CA ILE A 122 -9.12 -8.51 4.98
C ILE A 122 -9.97 -7.45 5.67
N GLN A 123 -9.35 -6.69 6.56
CA GLN A 123 -9.99 -5.54 7.17
C GLN A 123 -10.13 -4.39 6.16
N PHE A 124 -11.19 -3.60 6.31
CA PHE A 124 -11.55 -2.56 5.34
C PHE A 124 -10.42 -1.56 5.08
N ARG A 125 -9.65 -1.21 6.13
CA ARG A 125 -8.51 -0.29 6.05
C ARG A 125 -7.32 -0.82 5.23
N HIS A 126 -7.18 -2.14 5.10
CA HIS A 126 -6.11 -2.79 4.32
C HIS A 126 -6.41 -2.90 2.84
N ARG A 127 -7.65 -2.60 2.42
CA ARG A 127 -8.04 -2.58 1.01
C ARG A 127 -7.16 -1.63 0.21
N HIS A 128 -7.17 -1.83 -1.12
CA HIS A 128 -6.37 -1.01 -2.05
C HIS A 128 -6.58 0.49 -1.82
N ASN A 129 -5.60 1.30 -2.17
CA ASN A 129 -5.82 2.74 -2.29
C ASN A 129 -6.30 3.09 -3.69
N LEU A 130 -5.66 2.53 -4.71
CA LEU A 130 -5.98 2.78 -6.12
C LEU A 130 -5.85 1.50 -6.95
N ILE A 131 -6.76 1.30 -7.89
CA ILE A 131 -6.55 0.34 -8.98
C ILE A 131 -6.75 1.04 -10.31
N LEU A 132 -5.66 1.19 -11.06
CA LEU A 132 -5.69 1.76 -12.40
C LEU A 132 -5.77 0.64 -13.43
N SER A 133 -6.87 0.58 -14.16
CA SER A 133 -6.91 -0.04 -15.49
C SER A 133 -6.64 1.04 -16.53
N ILE A 134 -5.58 0.88 -17.30
CA ILE A 134 -5.19 1.86 -18.33
C ILE A 134 -6.33 2.05 -19.33
N GLU A 135 -6.97 0.96 -19.77
CA GLU A 135 -8.04 1.00 -20.77
C GLU A 135 -9.44 1.27 -20.18
N ASP A 136 -9.72 0.84 -18.95
CA ASP A 136 -11.11 0.84 -18.45
C ASP A 136 -11.42 1.96 -17.45
N GLY A 137 -10.47 2.40 -16.63
CA GLY A 137 -10.74 3.40 -15.58
C GLY A 137 -9.95 3.21 -14.28
N LEU A 138 -10.31 4.00 -13.28
CA LEU A 138 -9.67 4.03 -11.96
C LEU A 138 -10.68 3.65 -10.87
N LEU A 139 -10.39 2.58 -10.11
CA LEU A 139 -11.06 2.31 -8.85
C LEU A 139 -10.39 3.12 -7.73
N ALA A 140 -11.21 3.87 -7.02
CA ALA A 140 -10.87 4.66 -5.84
C ALA A 140 -12.09 4.65 -4.89
N TYR A 141 -12.23 5.67 -4.04
CA TYR A 141 -13.32 5.75 -3.08
C TYR A 141 -14.06 7.08 -3.15
N SER A 142 -15.32 7.08 -2.68
CA SER A 142 -16.16 8.26 -2.54
C SER A 142 -16.61 8.40 -1.10
N ALA A 143 -16.33 9.56 -0.52
CA ALA A 143 -16.91 9.97 0.74
C ALA A 143 -18.44 10.21 0.59
N PRO A 144 -19.21 10.25 1.70
CA PRO A 144 -20.66 10.45 1.66
C PRO A 144 -21.11 11.76 1.02
N ASP A 145 -20.26 12.79 1.07
CA ASP A 145 -20.47 14.10 0.43
C ASP A 145 -20.16 14.09 -1.09
N GLY A 146 -19.75 12.95 -1.64
CA GLY A 146 -19.42 12.76 -3.05
C GLY A 146 -17.96 13.04 -3.41
N VAL A 147 -17.15 13.51 -2.46
CA VAL A 147 -15.72 13.79 -2.69
C VAL A 147 -14.98 12.49 -2.97
N LYS A 148 -14.17 12.49 -4.03
CA LYS A 148 -13.35 11.33 -4.43
C LYS A 148 -12.02 11.34 -3.70
N LEU A 149 -11.64 10.19 -3.14
CA LEU A 149 -10.48 10.04 -2.27
C LEU A 149 -9.78 8.70 -2.55
N PRO A 150 -8.47 8.60 -2.30
CA PRO A 150 -7.71 7.37 -2.51
C PRO A 150 -7.67 6.46 -1.27
N PHE A 151 -8.51 6.72 -0.28
CA PHE A 151 -8.51 6.00 0.99
C PHE A 151 -9.80 5.20 1.13
N PRO A 152 -9.73 3.91 1.51
CA PRO A 152 -10.94 3.14 1.81
C PRO A 152 -11.66 3.68 3.04
N MET A 153 -10.93 4.26 3.98
CA MET A 153 -11.48 4.72 5.25
C MET A 153 -10.74 5.97 5.71
N LEU A 154 -11.47 6.89 6.37
CA LEU A 154 -10.89 8.02 7.08
C LEU A 154 -11.75 8.31 8.32
N ARG A 155 -11.11 8.58 9.46
CA ARG A 155 -11.81 8.85 10.74
C ARG A 155 -12.86 7.78 11.09
N GLN A 156 -12.47 6.51 10.94
CA GLN A 156 -13.32 5.32 11.19
C GLN A 156 -14.57 5.21 10.31
N GLN A 157 -14.70 6.05 9.27
CA GLN A 157 -15.77 5.94 8.30
C GLN A 157 -15.29 5.22 7.05
N ASN A 158 -15.94 4.10 6.71
CA ASN A 158 -15.72 3.39 5.46
C ASN A 158 -16.34 4.17 4.30
N PHE A 159 -15.58 4.34 3.23
CA PHE A 159 -16.01 4.98 2.01
C PHE A 159 -16.43 3.95 0.97
N LYS A 160 -17.41 4.34 0.15
CA LYS A 160 -17.91 3.47 -0.93
C LYS A 160 -16.89 3.47 -2.06
N SER A 161 -16.59 2.29 -2.59
CA SER A 161 -15.79 2.15 -3.81
C SER A 161 -16.43 2.93 -4.96
N CYS A 162 -15.60 3.60 -5.77
CA CYS A 162 -16.06 4.29 -6.97
C CYS A 162 -15.18 3.98 -8.18
N PHE A 163 -15.78 3.95 -9.37
CA PHE A 163 -15.10 3.68 -10.62
C PHE A 163 -15.16 4.90 -11.54
N LEU A 164 -14.01 5.53 -11.74
CA LEU A 164 -13.86 6.69 -12.61
C LEU A 164 -13.50 6.21 -14.00
N THR A 165 -14.45 6.28 -14.92
CA THR A 165 -14.25 5.86 -16.31
C THR A 165 -13.73 7.02 -17.18
N PRO A 166 -12.99 6.73 -18.26
CA PRO A 166 -12.75 7.70 -19.33
C PRO A 166 -14.09 8.00 -20.00
N LYS A 167 -14.76 9.08 -19.58
CA LYS A 167 -16.02 9.55 -20.18
C LYS A 167 -15.68 10.31 -21.47
N ASP A 168 -15.89 11.63 -21.47
CA ASP A 168 -15.57 12.50 -22.61
C ASP A 168 -14.07 12.80 -22.73
N ASP A 169 -13.29 12.51 -21.69
CA ASP A 169 -11.84 12.71 -21.62
C ASP A 169 -11.16 11.35 -21.39
N GLU A 170 -10.44 10.87 -22.42
CA GLU A 170 -9.76 9.58 -22.41
C GLU A 170 -8.69 9.46 -21.31
N TYR A 171 -8.20 10.59 -20.78
CA TYR A 171 -7.21 10.64 -19.71
C TYR A 171 -7.83 11.00 -18.35
N PHE A 172 -9.15 11.06 -18.24
CA PHE A 172 -9.83 11.49 -17.02
C PHE A 172 -9.37 10.69 -15.79
N HIS A 173 -9.41 9.36 -15.87
CA HIS A 173 -8.99 8.46 -14.80
C HIS A 173 -7.48 8.54 -14.55
N MET A 174 -6.66 8.77 -15.57
CA MET A 174 -5.20 8.96 -15.41
C MET A 174 -4.87 10.27 -14.67
N LYS A 175 -5.60 11.36 -14.94
CA LYS A 175 -5.44 12.64 -14.23
C LYS A 175 -5.78 12.49 -12.74
N PHE A 176 -6.87 11.79 -12.44
CA PHE A 176 -7.23 11.44 -11.05
C PHE A 176 -6.19 10.54 -10.41
N PHE A 177 -5.68 9.53 -11.13
CA PHE A 177 -4.61 8.68 -10.63
C PHE A 177 -3.37 9.48 -10.25
N GLY A 178 -2.90 10.40 -11.11
CA GLY A 178 -1.77 11.28 -10.81
C GLY A 178 -2.00 12.15 -9.57
N THR A 179 -3.19 12.75 -9.46
CA THR A 179 -3.57 13.58 -8.30
C THR A 179 -3.58 12.76 -7.01
N PHE A 180 -4.17 11.58 -7.05
CA PHE A 180 -4.24 10.68 -5.89
C PHE A 180 -2.88 10.10 -5.53
N MET A 181 -2.05 9.74 -6.49
CA MET A 181 -0.67 9.32 -6.23
C MET A 181 0.14 10.42 -5.54
N PHE A 182 -0.05 11.67 -5.94
CA PHE A 182 0.54 12.81 -5.24
C PHE A 182 0.05 12.86 -3.79
N MET A 183 -1.27 12.83 -3.54
CA MET A 183 -1.84 12.84 -2.19
C MET A 183 -1.30 11.70 -1.30
N LEU A 184 -1.24 10.47 -1.83
CA LEU A 184 -0.77 9.29 -1.10
C LEU A 184 0.71 9.39 -0.72
N THR A 185 1.53 9.99 -1.58
CA THR A 185 2.99 10.07 -1.36
C THR A 185 3.40 11.33 -0.60
N SER A 186 2.71 12.44 -0.76
CA SER A 186 2.98 13.69 -0.04
C SER A 186 2.41 13.71 1.38
N GLY A 187 1.31 12.99 1.62
CA GLY A 187 0.63 12.95 2.91
C GLY A 187 1.23 11.99 3.93
N LYS A 188 2.19 11.16 3.52
CA LYS A 188 2.78 10.15 4.41
C LYS A 188 3.77 10.77 5.39
N ILE A 189 3.70 10.30 6.62
CA ILE A 189 4.67 10.63 7.67
C ILE A 189 6.03 9.95 7.42
N SER A 190 7.12 10.68 7.60
CA SER A 190 8.47 10.12 7.55
C SER A 190 8.83 9.48 8.89
N LEU A 191 9.00 8.16 8.87
CA LEU A 191 9.41 7.36 10.01
C LEU A 191 10.86 6.89 9.82
N TYR A 192 11.67 6.94 10.87
CA TYR A 192 12.98 6.32 10.91
C TYR A 192 12.85 4.85 11.29
N PRO A 193 13.45 3.92 10.53
CA PRO A 193 13.59 2.55 11.00
C PRO A 193 14.54 2.52 12.21
N GLU A 194 14.10 1.93 13.32
CA GLU A 194 14.97 1.67 14.46
C GLU A 194 15.83 0.45 14.15
N PHE A 195 17.06 0.69 13.70
CA PHE A 195 17.96 -0.37 13.22
C PHE A 195 18.25 -1.45 14.26
N SER A 196 18.29 -1.07 15.53
CA SER A 196 18.51 -2.04 16.60
C SER A 196 17.42 -3.11 16.64
N ASP A 197 16.19 -2.78 16.25
CA ASP A 197 15.08 -3.73 16.16
C ASP A 197 15.23 -4.69 14.96
N TYR A 198 15.96 -4.29 13.91
CA TYR A 198 16.27 -5.13 12.75
C TYR A 198 17.54 -5.99 12.94
N ILE A 199 18.31 -5.75 14.01
CA ILE A 199 19.55 -6.47 14.33
C ILE A 199 19.31 -7.31 15.59
N SER A 200 18.91 -8.57 15.42
CA SER A 200 18.77 -9.48 16.56
C SER A 200 20.14 -9.78 17.20
N PRO A 201 20.27 -9.76 18.55
CA PRO A 201 21.48 -10.23 19.20
C PRO A 201 21.65 -11.73 18.93
N VAL A 202 22.88 -12.12 18.58
CA VAL A 202 23.25 -13.51 18.33
C VAL A 202 23.02 -14.34 19.58
N GLN A 203 21.88 -15.02 19.66
CA GLN A 203 21.70 -16.10 20.62
C GLN A 203 22.38 -17.34 20.05
N ASN A 204 23.45 -17.79 20.73
CA ASN A 204 24.24 -18.99 20.46
C ASN A 204 25.32 -18.87 19.37
N GLY A 205 26.41 -18.13 19.64
CA GLY A 205 27.77 -18.40 19.13
C GLY A 205 27.98 -18.60 17.62
N GLY A 206 26.95 -18.40 16.80
CA GLY A 206 26.94 -18.56 15.36
C GLY A 206 26.98 -17.18 14.75
N SER A 207 27.99 -16.94 13.93
CA SER A 207 28.29 -15.70 13.22
C SER A 207 27.09 -14.76 13.12
N ALA A 208 27.22 -13.57 13.72
CA ALA A 208 26.32 -12.46 13.44
C ALA A 208 26.15 -12.36 11.92
N ARG A 209 24.92 -12.51 11.42
CA ARG A 209 24.62 -12.14 10.04
C ARG A 209 24.50 -10.61 9.99
N VAL A 210 25.63 -9.95 10.18
CA VAL A 210 25.88 -8.70 9.48
C VAL A 210 26.40 -9.15 8.12
N GLN A 211 25.48 -9.42 7.19
CA GLN A 211 25.87 -9.60 5.79
C GLN A 211 26.05 -8.21 5.20
N LEU A 212 27.29 -7.72 5.32
CA LEU A 212 27.81 -6.57 4.56
C LEU A 212 27.77 -6.86 3.06
#